data_AF-A0A7S2ZC51-F1
#
_entry.id   AF-A0A7S2ZC51-F1
#
_cell.length_a   1.000
_cell.length_b   1.000
_cell.length_c   1.000
_cell.angle_alpha   90.00
_cell.angle_beta   90.00
_cell.angle_gamma   90.00
#
_symmetry.space_group_name_H-M   'P 1'
#
loop_
_entity.id
_entity.type
_entity.pdbx_description
1 polymer ?
#
loop_
_entity_poly.entity_id
_entity_poly.type
_entity_poly.pdbx_seq_one_letter_code
_entity_poly.pdbx_strand_id
1 'polypeptide(L)'
;MFYTGIPSIGQSSAEENTDEIVKAVSGADMIFITAGMGGGTGSGAAPVVARIAREMVSSIHVKATYETPRLVAETSRTNFFVSQGILTVGVVTKPFAFEGHRRQIQANSAIERLRAAVDTLIIISNDKLLNYVPESMPLQSAFSIADDVLRQGIIGLSEILIRPGLVNVDFADVRTTMLDAGIALMGIGRASGDDRAVDAAKIAITSPLLDYQITNAEGVIFNITGNKSMTLLEVNQAAEVVHEAVGEDAEIFFGAIIDENAGDEVSLTVVATGIEKKPGEGPESATEMQRESSKTSNFGATG
;
A
#
# COMPACT_ATOMS: atom_id res chain seq x y z
N MET A 1 -3.64 -34.72 10.43
CA MET A 1 -3.00 -33.44 10.80
C MET A 1 -2.19 -32.91 9.62
N PHE A 2 -2.82 -32.69 8.44
CA PHE A 2 -2.12 -32.33 7.18
C PHE A 2 -2.89 -31.29 6.34
N TYR A 3 -3.44 -30.25 6.98
CA TYR A 3 -4.14 -29.15 6.29
C TYR A 3 -3.34 -27.84 6.25
N THR A 4 -2.10 -27.84 6.72
CA THR A 4 -1.26 -26.62 6.74
C THR A 4 -0.82 -26.28 5.32
N GLY A 5 -1.17 -25.08 4.83
CA GLY A 5 -0.71 -24.56 3.54
C GLY A 5 -1.66 -24.72 2.35
N ILE A 6 -2.97 -24.91 2.59
CA ILE A 6 -3.99 -24.89 1.52
C ILE A 6 -4.78 -23.57 1.62
N PRO A 7 -4.67 -22.66 0.63
CA PRO A 7 -5.37 -21.37 0.66
C PRO A 7 -6.89 -21.46 0.79
N SER A 8 -7.53 -22.47 0.17
CA SER A 8 -8.99 -22.62 0.24
C SER A 8 -9.51 -22.84 1.66
N ILE A 9 -8.72 -23.47 2.54
CA ILE A 9 -9.09 -23.68 3.95
C ILE A 9 -9.03 -22.36 4.71
N GLY A 10 -8.00 -21.55 4.47
CA GLY A 10 -7.92 -20.20 5.05
C GLY A 10 -9.08 -19.32 4.58
N GLN A 11 -9.46 -19.44 3.31
CA GLN A 11 -10.62 -18.74 2.76
C GLN A 11 -11.93 -19.18 3.41
N SER A 12 -12.24 -20.48 3.44
CA SER A 12 -13.47 -20.99 4.07
C SER A 12 -13.54 -20.63 5.56
N SER A 13 -12.41 -20.69 6.27
CA SER A 13 -12.36 -20.26 7.67
C SER A 13 -12.69 -18.78 7.84
N ALA A 14 -12.22 -17.90 6.95
CA ALA A 14 -12.58 -16.48 7.02
C ALA A 14 -14.05 -16.24 6.66
N GLU A 15 -14.59 -16.96 5.68
CA GLU A 15 -16.00 -16.88 5.27
C GLU A 15 -16.95 -17.34 6.39
N GLU A 16 -16.61 -18.43 7.09
CA GLU A 16 -17.37 -18.95 8.24
C GLU A 16 -17.38 -17.98 9.44
N ASN A 17 -16.37 -17.13 9.58
CA ASN A 17 -16.22 -16.16 10.67
C ASN A 17 -16.50 -14.71 10.23
N THR A 18 -17.31 -14.51 9.19
CA THR A 18 -17.63 -13.18 8.64
C THR A 18 -18.15 -12.20 9.71
N ASP A 19 -19.06 -12.63 10.59
CA ASP A 19 -19.64 -11.76 11.63
C ASP A 19 -18.60 -11.24 12.63
N GLU A 20 -17.60 -12.06 12.96
CA GLU A 20 -16.50 -11.68 13.85
C GLU A 20 -15.57 -10.68 13.17
N ILE A 21 -15.23 -10.92 11.90
CA ILE A 21 -14.43 -10.00 11.09
C ILE A 21 -15.15 -8.66 10.98
N VAL A 22 -16.46 -8.67 10.71
CA VAL A 22 -17.30 -7.49 10.64
C VAL A 22 -17.22 -6.70 11.95
N LYS A 23 -17.45 -7.38 13.07
CA LYS A 23 -17.38 -6.73 14.38
C LYS A 23 -15.99 -6.13 14.66
N ALA A 24 -14.92 -6.78 14.21
CA ALA A 24 -13.55 -6.35 14.44
C ALA A 24 -13.15 -5.10 13.64
N VAL A 25 -13.65 -4.95 12.40
CA VAL A 25 -13.31 -3.81 11.53
C VAL A 25 -14.32 -2.66 11.60
N SER A 26 -15.48 -2.88 12.23
CA SER A 26 -16.53 -1.87 12.36
C SER A 26 -16.03 -0.62 13.10
N GLY A 27 -16.26 0.55 12.50
CA GLY A 27 -15.88 1.85 13.06
C GLY A 27 -14.45 2.28 12.79
N ALA A 28 -13.67 1.50 12.03
CA ALA A 28 -12.37 1.91 11.56
C ALA A 28 -12.50 2.86 10.35
N ASP A 29 -11.73 3.95 10.34
CA ASP A 29 -11.58 4.81 9.14
C ASP A 29 -10.62 4.17 8.13
N MET A 30 -9.65 3.41 8.63
CA MET A 30 -8.61 2.73 7.86
C MET A 30 -8.23 1.42 8.52
N ILE A 31 -7.91 0.40 7.73
CA ILE A 31 -7.34 -0.86 8.23
C ILE A 31 -6.10 -1.26 7.43
N PHE A 32 -5.18 -1.92 8.13
CA PHE A 32 -4.03 -2.58 7.54
C PHE A 32 -4.22 -4.10 7.60
N ILE A 33 -4.05 -4.77 6.46
CA ILE A 33 -4.11 -6.22 6.36
C ILE A 33 -2.71 -6.73 6.04
N THR A 34 -2.09 -7.37 7.03
CA THR A 34 -0.75 -7.95 6.88
C THR A 34 -0.80 -9.46 6.80
N ALA A 35 -0.05 -10.02 5.84
CA ALA A 35 0.04 -11.47 5.66
C ALA A 35 1.29 -11.88 4.88
N GLY A 36 1.92 -12.97 5.33
CA GLY A 36 2.86 -13.73 4.52
C GLY A 36 2.13 -14.58 3.49
N MET A 37 2.44 -14.37 2.20
CA MET A 37 1.79 -15.06 1.08
C MET A 37 2.48 -16.38 0.75
N GLY A 38 1.73 -17.31 0.17
CA GLY A 38 2.20 -18.66 -0.16
C GLY A 38 1.93 -19.70 0.94
N GLY A 39 1.34 -19.30 2.06
CA GLY A 39 0.78 -20.18 3.09
C GLY A 39 -0.70 -20.50 2.85
N GLY A 40 -1.35 -21.13 3.84
CA GLY A 40 -2.79 -21.44 3.79
C GLY A 40 -3.65 -20.29 4.29
N THR A 41 -3.45 -19.88 5.55
CA THR A 41 -4.28 -18.87 6.20
C THR A 41 -4.11 -17.49 5.58
N GLY A 42 -2.89 -16.94 5.52
CA GLY A 42 -2.66 -15.59 4.95
C GLY A 42 -3.17 -15.47 3.52
N SER A 43 -2.75 -16.40 2.65
CA SER A 43 -3.17 -16.46 1.24
C SER A 43 -4.68 -16.64 1.03
N GLY A 44 -5.36 -17.30 1.96
CA GLY A 44 -6.79 -17.62 1.87
C GLY A 44 -7.69 -16.55 2.47
N ALA A 45 -7.37 -16.14 3.71
CA ALA A 45 -8.18 -15.27 4.54
C ALA A 45 -7.99 -13.79 4.25
N ALA A 46 -6.76 -13.34 3.95
CA ALA A 46 -6.50 -11.91 3.77
C ALA A 46 -7.37 -11.24 2.68
N PRO A 47 -7.56 -11.84 1.49
CA PRO A 47 -8.49 -11.28 0.49
C PRO A 47 -9.94 -11.22 0.96
N VAL A 48 -10.38 -12.19 1.79
CA VAL A 48 -11.74 -12.22 2.33
C VAL A 48 -11.95 -11.10 3.35
N VAL A 49 -10.99 -10.94 4.28
CA VAL A 49 -11.01 -9.86 5.27
C VAL A 49 -11.04 -8.49 4.59
N ALA A 50 -10.19 -8.30 3.57
CA ALA A 50 -10.10 -7.07 2.79
C ALA A 50 -11.43 -6.74 2.10
N ARG A 51 -12.02 -7.74 1.44
CA ARG A 51 -13.31 -7.61 0.77
C ARG A 51 -14.41 -7.24 1.76
N ILE A 52 -14.49 -7.91 2.92
CA ILE A 52 -15.49 -7.59 3.95
C ILE A 52 -15.36 -6.13 4.41
N ALA A 53 -14.13 -5.67 4.67
CA ALA A 53 -13.89 -4.29 5.10
C ALA A 53 -14.32 -3.26 4.05
N ARG A 54 -14.01 -3.50 2.77
CA ARG A 54 -14.47 -2.64 1.66
C ARG A 54 -15.98 -2.71 1.42
N GLU A 55 -16.61 -3.86 1.60
CA GLU A 55 -18.05 -4.05 1.34
C GLU A 55 -18.97 -3.48 2.43
N MET A 56 -18.47 -3.27 3.67
CA MET A 56 -19.24 -2.62 4.74
C MET A 56 -19.87 -1.29 4.34
N VAL A 57 -19.18 -0.61 3.43
CA VAL A 57 -19.49 0.70 2.87
C VAL A 57 -20.75 0.64 2.00
N SER A 58 -20.94 -0.46 1.28
CA SER A 58 -22.08 -0.69 0.39
C SER A 58 -23.36 -0.98 1.17
N SER A 59 -23.27 -1.58 2.36
CA SER A 59 -24.44 -1.95 3.15
C SER A 59 -25.02 -0.79 3.98
N ILE A 60 -24.18 0.19 4.35
CA ILE A 60 -24.62 1.40 5.07
C ILE A 60 -25.37 2.36 4.13
N HIS A 61 -24.92 2.49 2.88
CA HIS A 61 -25.59 3.31 1.86
C HIS A 61 -26.99 2.79 1.49
N VAL A 62 -27.18 1.47 1.46
CA VAL A 62 -28.49 0.89 1.14
C VAL A 62 -29.48 1.15 2.28
N LYS A 63 -29.12 0.95 3.55
CA LYS A 63 -30.04 1.20 4.67
C LYS A 63 -30.45 2.67 4.85
N ALA A 64 -29.52 3.60 4.64
CA ALA A 64 -29.82 5.04 4.77
C ALA A 64 -30.80 5.56 3.69
N THR A 65 -30.95 4.85 2.57
CA THR A 65 -31.85 5.26 1.48
C THR A 65 -33.30 4.78 1.67
N TYR A 66 -33.54 3.80 2.56
CA TYR A 66 -34.87 3.20 2.80
C TYR A 66 -35.59 3.67 4.07
N GLU A 67 -34.96 4.50 4.92
CA GLU A 67 -35.64 5.12 6.06
C GLU A 67 -36.15 6.54 5.68
N THR A 68 -37.48 6.61 5.53
CA THR A 68 -38.36 7.74 5.17
C THR A 68 -37.86 9.19 5.37
N PRO A 69 -38.05 10.10 4.39
CA PRO A 69 -37.83 11.52 4.56
C PRO A 69 -39.09 12.19 5.14
N ARG A 70 -39.12 12.49 6.44
CA ARG A 70 -39.98 13.56 6.99
C ARG A 70 -39.62 13.95 8.42
N LEU A 71 -39.33 15.25 8.56
CA LEU A 71 -39.50 16.16 9.70
C LEU A 71 -38.25 16.60 10.50
N VAL A 72 -37.85 17.85 10.19
CA VAL A 72 -37.45 18.97 11.09
C VAL A 72 -36.01 18.88 11.62
N ALA A 73 -35.05 19.57 11.01
CA ALA A 73 -34.72 21.00 11.17
C ALA A 73 -34.25 21.38 12.60
N GLU A 74 -33.02 21.92 12.66
CA GLU A 74 -32.35 22.52 13.82
C GLU A 74 -32.09 21.59 15.02
N THR A 75 -30.88 21.02 15.06
CA THR A 75 -29.87 21.19 16.15
C THR A 75 -28.67 20.29 15.85
N SER A 76 -27.46 20.84 15.96
CA SER A 76 -26.15 20.18 15.95
C SER A 76 -25.49 19.82 14.60
N ARG A 77 -24.39 20.53 14.33
CA ARG A 77 -23.38 20.35 13.28
C ARG A 77 -22.58 19.02 13.36
N THR A 78 -23.21 17.89 13.70
CA THR A 78 -22.45 16.66 14.02
C THR A 78 -22.73 15.46 13.11
N ASN A 79 -23.76 15.47 12.27
CA ASN A 79 -24.12 14.28 11.47
C ASN A 79 -24.09 14.50 9.94
N PHE A 80 -22.98 15.05 9.44
CA PHE A 80 -22.66 15.05 8.01
C PHE A 80 -21.27 14.44 7.74
N PHE A 81 -20.91 13.38 8.48
CA PHE A 81 -19.91 12.44 8.02
C PHE A 81 -20.64 11.37 7.22
N VAL A 82 -20.78 11.60 5.92
CA VAL A 82 -21.01 10.50 4.97
C VAL A 82 -19.85 9.54 5.22
N SER A 83 -20.12 8.33 5.73
CA SER A 83 -19.08 7.33 6.00
C SER A 83 -18.51 6.86 4.66
N GLN A 84 -17.53 7.61 4.17
CA GLN A 84 -16.59 7.20 3.15
C GLN A 84 -15.98 5.88 3.62
N GLY A 85 -15.80 4.92 2.71
CA GLY A 85 -15.46 3.56 3.08
C GLY A 85 -14.21 3.38 3.97
N ILE A 86 -14.05 2.19 4.57
CA ILE A 86 -12.82 1.88 5.30
C ILE A 86 -11.68 1.84 4.29
N LEU A 87 -10.71 2.75 4.42
CA LEU A 87 -9.51 2.75 3.59
C LEU A 87 -8.72 1.47 3.91
N THR A 88 -8.65 0.55 2.94
CA THR A 88 -8.13 -0.79 3.15
C THR A 88 -6.76 -0.93 2.48
N VAL A 89 -5.71 -1.07 3.28
CA VAL A 89 -4.33 -1.20 2.81
C VAL A 89 -3.79 -2.60 3.10
N GLY A 90 -3.38 -3.32 2.06
CA GLY A 90 -2.67 -4.60 2.20
C GLY A 90 -1.15 -4.39 2.28
N VAL A 91 -0.48 -5.02 3.22
CA VAL A 91 1.00 -5.05 3.32
C VAL A 91 1.46 -6.49 3.43
N VAL A 92 2.05 -7.04 2.37
CA VAL A 92 2.21 -8.50 2.24
C VAL A 92 3.60 -8.89 1.77
N THR A 93 4.07 -10.06 2.18
CA THR A 93 5.35 -10.61 1.72
C THR A 93 5.16 -11.74 0.72
N LYS A 94 5.96 -11.75 -0.36
CA LYS A 94 6.18 -12.93 -1.20
C LYS A 94 7.22 -13.83 -0.51
N PRO A 95 7.05 -15.16 -0.59
CA PRO A 95 7.99 -16.11 0.02
C PRO A 95 9.37 -16.03 -0.66
N PHE A 96 10.40 -16.55 -0.01
CA PHE A 96 11.70 -16.73 -0.66
C PHE A 96 11.60 -17.77 -1.78
N ALA A 97 12.41 -17.62 -2.83
CA ALA A 97 12.50 -18.59 -3.92
C ALA A 97 12.83 -20.02 -3.42
N PHE A 98 13.68 -20.13 -2.39
CA PHE A 98 14.07 -21.42 -1.80
C PHE A 98 12.92 -22.15 -1.08
N GLU A 99 11.83 -21.46 -0.72
CA GLU A 99 10.67 -22.09 -0.08
C GLU A 99 9.84 -22.94 -1.06
N GLY A 100 10.14 -22.82 -2.36
CA GLY A 100 9.65 -23.72 -3.40
C GLY A 100 8.54 -23.14 -4.27
N HIS A 101 8.49 -23.62 -5.51
CA HIS A 101 7.61 -23.10 -6.57
C HIS A 101 6.12 -23.13 -6.21
N ARG A 102 5.67 -24.14 -5.44
CA ARG A 102 4.28 -24.23 -4.98
C ARG A 102 3.88 -23.02 -4.13
N ARG A 103 4.74 -22.57 -3.20
CA ARG A 103 4.44 -21.39 -2.37
C ARG A 103 4.39 -20.12 -3.21
N GLN A 104 5.28 -19.99 -4.19
CA GLN A 104 5.28 -18.85 -5.13
C GLN A 104 3.98 -18.76 -5.95
N ILE A 105 3.52 -19.88 -6.52
CA ILE A 105 2.24 -19.90 -7.26
C ILE A 105 1.07 -19.51 -6.35
N GLN A 106 1.02 -20.08 -5.14
CA GLN A 106 -0.02 -19.75 -4.15
C GLN A 106 0.02 -18.27 -3.76
N ALA A 107 1.22 -17.71 -3.58
CA ALA A 107 1.41 -16.32 -3.23
C ALA A 107 0.90 -15.38 -4.33
N ASN A 108 1.31 -15.60 -5.59
CA ASN A 108 0.89 -14.76 -6.71
C ASN A 108 -0.63 -14.80 -6.90
N SER A 109 -1.26 -15.98 -6.82
CA SER A 109 -2.72 -16.10 -6.91
C SER A 109 -3.46 -15.40 -5.75
N ALA A 110 -2.88 -15.39 -4.55
CA ALA A 110 -3.46 -14.68 -3.41
C ALA A 110 -3.28 -13.16 -3.52
N ILE A 111 -2.13 -12.69 -4.01
CA ILE A 111 -1.84 -11.28 -4.27
C ILE A 111 -2.82 -10.70 -5.27
N GLU A 112 -3.11 -11.39 -6.38
CA GLU A 112 -4.10 -10.93 -7.36
C GLU A 112 -5.50 -10.78 -6.76
N ARG A 113 -5.93 -11.76 -5.95
CA ARG A 113 -7.22 -11.68 -5.25
C ARG A 113 -7.25 -10.55 -4.21
N LEU A 114 -6.14 -10.35 -3.50
CA LEU A 114 -6.02 -9.29 -2.50
C LEU A 114 -6.02 -7.92 -3.17
N ARG A 115 -5.29 -7.75 -4.28
CA ARG A 115 -5.25 -6.51 -5.08
C ARG A 115 -6.64 -6.04 -5.47
N ALA A 116 -7.52 -6.96 -5.88
CA ALA A 116 -8.91 -6.62 -6.20
C ALA A 116 -9.76 -6.24 -4.96
N ALA A 117 -9.30 -6.59 -3.76
CA ALA A 117 -10.04 -6.46 -2.51
C ALA A 117 -9.51 -5.35 -1.58
N VAL A 118 -8.43 -4.65 -1.94
CA VAL A 118 -7.84 -3.53 -1.19
C VAL A 118 -7.84 -2.26 -2.04
N ASP A 119 -7.72 -1.10 -1.41
CA ASP A 119 -7.54 0.17 -2.12
C ASP A 119 -6.07 0.36 -2.53
N THR A 120 -5.14 -0.03 -1.64
CA THR A 120 -3.70 -0.05 -1.90
C THR A 120 -3.08 -1.37 -1.45
N LEU A 121 -2.16 -1.92 -2.24
CA LEU A 121 -1.39 -3.13 -1.94
C LEU A 121 0.12 -2.87 -2.00
N ILE A 122 0.79 -2.96 -0.86
CA ILE A 122 2.25 -2.96 -0.74
C ILE A 122 2.74 -4.41 -0.76
N ILE A 123 3.59 -4.72 -1.72
CA ILE A 123 4.16 -6.06 -1.90
C ILE A 123 5.64 -6.01 -1.60
N ILE A 124 6.08 -6.80 -0.63
CA ILE A 124 7.48 -6.96 -0.24
C ILE A 124 7.96 -8.32 -0.74
N SER A 125 9.05 -8.35 -1.50
CA SER A 125 9.66 -9.60 -1.92
C SER A 125 10.75 -10.04 -0.94
N ASN A 126 10.57 -11.19 -0.28
CA ASN A 126 11.57 -11.70 0.66
C ASN A 126 12.92 -11.96 -0.02
N ASP A 127 12.94 -12.30 -1.31
CA ASP A 127 14.19 -12.47 -2.07
C ASP A 127 15.04 -11.19 -2.10
N LYS A 128 14.43 -10.01 -2.01
CA LYS A 128 15.16 -8.73 -1.99
C LYS A 128 15.92 -8.52 -0.69
N LEU A 129 15.44 -9.13 0.40
CA LEU A 129 16.11 -9.10 1.70
C LEU A 129 17.47 -9.83 1.62
N LEU A 130 17.59 -10.83 0.74
CA LEU A 130 18.84 -11.58 0.54
C LEU A 130 20.00 -10.70 0.05
N ASN A 131 19.70 -9.56 -0.60
CA ASN A 131 20.73 -8.63 -1.08
C ASN A 131 21.41 -7.82 0.05
N TYR A 132 20.84 -7.85 1.26
CA TYR A 132 21.26 -6.99 2.39
C TYR A 132 21.72 -7.79 3.61
N VAL A 133 21.55 -9.11 3.59
CA VAL A 133 21.95 -9.97 4.70
C VAL A 133 23.35 -10.53 4.47
N PRO A 134 24.21 -10.56 5.52
CA PRO A 134 25.49 -11.26 5.44
C PRO A 134 25.28 -12.74 5.09
N GLU A 135 26.21 -13.34 4.32
CA GLU A 135 26.16 -14.78 3.99
C GLU A 135 26.13 -15.68 5.22
N SER A 136 26.63 -15.20 6.37
CA SER A 136 26.65 -15.90 7.65
C SER A 136 25.32 -15.83 8.42
N MET A 137 24.32 -15.10 7.91
CA MET A 137 23.05 -14.92 8.62
C MET A 137 22.28 -16.24 8.78
N PRO A 138 21.86 -16.60 10.01
CA PRO A 138 21.00 -17.76 10.22
C PRO A 138 19.62 -17.60 9.56
N LEU A 139 19.05 -18.71 9.08
CA LEU A 139 17.73 -18.73 8.43
C LEU A 139 16.61 -18.10 9.28
N GLN A 140 16.61 -18.36 10.60
CA GLN A 140 15.61 -17.78 11.51
C GLN A 140 15.70 -16.25 11.53
N SER A 141 16.91 -15.69 11.53
CA SER A 141 17.13 -14.25 11.49
C SER A 141 16.65 -13.65 10.17
N ALA A 142 16.79 -14.36 9.04
CA ALA A 142 16.28 -13.89 7.75
C ALA A 142 14.75 -13.77 7.74
N PHE A 143 14.01 -14.70 8.36
CA PHE A 143 12.56 -14.56 8.52
C PHE A 143 12.18 -13.40 9.45
N SER A 144 12.92 -13.19 10.54
CA SER A 144 12.70 -12.04 11.42
C SER A 144 12.87 -10.70 10.69
N ILE A 145 13.73 -10.62 9.67
CA ILE A 145 13.87 -9.40 8.84
C ILE A 145 12.62 -9.17 8.01
N ALA A 146 12.02 -10.22 7.43
CA ALA A 146 10.77 -10.08 6.69
C ALA A 146 9.64 -9.57 7.59
N ASP A 147 9.56 -10.09 8.83
CA ASP A 147 8.62 -9.62 9.84
C ASP A 147 8.90 -8.17 10.25
N ASP A 148 10.18 -7.79 10.37
CA ASP A 148 10.60 -6.42 10.66
C ASP A 148 10.15 -5.47 9.55
N VAL A 149 10.36 -5.83 8.28
CA VAL A 149 9.94 -5.03 7.12
C VAL A 149 8.42 -4.88 7.07
N LEU A 150 7.66 -5.96 7.29
CA LEU A 150 6.20 -5.89 7.40
C LEU A 150 5.76 -4.93 8.50
N ARG A 151 6.40 -5.02 9.68
CA ARG A 151 6.13 -4.12 10.80
C ARG A 151 6.44 -2.68 10.44
N GLN A 152 7.60 -2.42 9.83
CA GLN A 152 7.99 -1.08 9.41
C GLN A 152 7.00 -0.49 8.40
N GLY A 153 6.45 -1.30 7.50
CA GLY A 153 5.47 -0.77 6.55
C GLY A 153 4.14 -0.35 7.16
N ILE A 154 3.74 -1.02 8.24
CA ILE A 154 2.58 -0.58 9.03
C ILE A 154 2.94 0.66 9.85
N ILE A 155 4.10 0.66 10.53
CA ILE A 155 4.54 1.78 11.37
C ILE A 155 4.67 3.04 10.51
N GLY A 156 5.40 3.00 9.40
CA GLY A 156 5.69 4.18 8.59
C GLY A 156 4.45 4.88 8.04
N LEU A 157 3.38 4.13 7.73
CA LEU A 157 2.10 4.71 7.30
C LEU A 157 1.21 5.13 8.48
N SER A 158 1.16 4.33 9.54
CA SER A 158 0.29 4.63 10.69
C SER A 158 0.81 5.81 11.52
N GLU A 159 2.13 6.03 11.57
CA GLU A 159 2.73 7.14 12.30
C GLU A 159 2.30 8.51 11.76
N ILE A 160 2.14 8.61 10.44
CA ILE A 160 1.68 9.83 9.75
C ILE A 160 0.28 10.24 10.22
N LEU A 161 -0.57 9.26 10.52
CA LEU A 161 -1.96 9.48 10.89
C LEU A 161 -2.17 9.65 12.39
N ILE A 162 -1.38 8.93 13.21
CA ILE A 162 -1.64 8.80 14.65
C ILE A 162 -0.82 9.80 15.46
N ARG A 163 0.41 10.12 15.04
CA ARG A 163 1.30 11.00 15.81
C ARG A 163 1.23 12.42 15.26
N PRO A 164 0.83 13.42 16.06
CA PRO A 164 0.90 14.81 15.63
C PRO A 164 2.36 15.18 15.33
N GLY A 165 2.64 15.49 14.07
CA GLY A 165 3.95 15.94 13.60
C GLY A 165 4.15 17.45 13.77
N LEU A 166 5.39 17.90 13.54
CA LEU A 166 5.71 19.32 13.29
C LEU A 166 5.04 19.81 12.01
N VAL A 167 5.00 18.94 11.00
CA VAL A 167 4.20 19.07 9.78
C VAL A 167 3.30 17.86 9.74
N ASN A 168 1.99 18.09 9.74
CA ASN A 168 1.00 17.02 9.81
C ASN A 168 0.41 16.81 8.42
N VAL A 169 0.48 15.59 7.91
CA VAL A 169 -0.37 15.12 6.81
C VAL A 169 -1.70 14.73 7.44
N ASP A 170 -2.83 15.16 6.86
CA ASP A 170 -4.12 14.76 7.40
C ASP A 170 -4.62 13.44 6.78
N PHE A 171 -5.70 12.89 7.33
CA PHE A 171 -6.25 11.64 6.82
C PHE A 171 -6.84 11.80 5.41
N ALA A 172 -7.31 13.00 5.04
CA ALA A 172 -7.85 13.26 3.70
C ALA A 172 -6.75 13.21 2.64
N ASP A 173 -5.56 13.72 2.96
CA ASP A 173 -4.36 13.61 2.12
C ASP A 173 -3.99 12.14 1.88
N VAL A 174 -3.82 11.36 2.96
CA VAL A 174 -3.49 9.93 2.87
C VAL A 174 -4.56 9.17 2.09
N ARG A 175 -5.83 9.48 2.33
CA ARG A 175 -6.95 8.87 1.62
C ARG A 175 -6.94 9.22 0.14
N THR A 176 -6.63 10.45 -0.23
CA THR A 176 -6.56 10.89 -1.64
C THR A 176 -5.50 10.11 -2.40
N THR A 177 -4.34 9.87 -1.78
CA THR A 177 -3.25 9.10 -2.41
C THR A 177 -3.49 7.59 -2.43
N MET A 178 -4.08 7.02 -1.37
CA MET A 178 -4.16 5.56 -1.20
C MET A 178 -5.49 4.94 -1.61
N LEU A 179 -6.53 5.74 -1.88
CA LEU A 179 -7.82 5.23 -2.34
C LEU A 179 -7.71 4.75 -3.79
N ASP A 180 -8.04 3.49 -4.04
CA ASP A 180 -7.97 2.81 -5.35
C ASP A 180 -6.61 2.97 -6.08
N ALA A 181 -5.53 3.18 -5.32
CA ALA A 181 -4.19 3.41 -5.86
C ALA A 181 -3.54 2.14 -6.45
N GLY A 182 -4.09 0.97 -6.14
CA GLY A 182 -3.59 -0.30 -6.67
C GLY A 182 -2.28 -0.71 -6.01
N ILE A 183 -1.24 -0.99 -6.79
CA ILE A 183 0.05 -1.39 -6.24
C ILE A 183 0.84 -0.17 -5.78
N ALA A 184 1.35 -0.24 -4.56
CA ALA A 184 2.24 0.75 -3.99
C ALA A 184 3.60 0.14 -3.69
N LEU A 185 4.63 0.98 -3.75
CA LEU A 185 5.97 0.64 -3.34
C LEU A 185 6.31 1.38 -2.05
N MET A 186 7.16 0.77 -1.24
CA MET A 186 7.60 1.35 0.02
C MET A 186 9.12 1.29 0.12
N GLY A 187 9.71 2.41 0.51
CA GLY A 187 11.13 2.54 0.78
C GLY A 187 11.36 3.04 2.20
N ILE A 188 12.37 2.50 2.86
CA ILE A 188 12.76 2.92 4.22
C ILE A 188 14.25 3.21 4.22
N GLY A 189 14.62 4.35 4.77
CA GLY A 189 16.01 4.75 4.98
C GLY A 189 16.24 5.23 6.40
N ARG A 190 17.46 4.99 6.89
CA ARG A 190 17.93 5.41 8.22
C ARG A 190 19.37 5.85 8.09
N ALA A 191 19.71 6.96 8.72
CA ALA A 191 21.08 7.44 8.80
C ALA A 191 21.31 8.30 10.05
N SER A 192 22.58 8.51 10.38
CA SER A 192 23.05 9.34 11.52
C SER A 192 24.25 10.17 11.07
N GLY A 193 24.65 11.16 11.87
CA GLY A 193 25.73 12.09 11.52
C GLY A 193 25.25 13.33 10.76
N ASP A 194 26.19 14.02 10.12
CA ASP A 194 25.99 15.40 9.62
C ASP A 194 24.96 15.50 8.47
N ASP A 195 24.96 14.55 7.52
CA ASP A 195 24.07 14.52 6.35
C ASP A 195 22.91 13.51 6.51
N ARG A 196 22.58 13.13 7.75
CA ARG A 196 21.65 12.04 8.06
C ARG A 196 20.29 12.13 7.38
N ALA A 197 19.72 13.32 7.21
CA ALA A 197 18.41 13.45 6.57
C ALA A 197 18.46 13.18 5.06
N VAL A 198 19.51 13.69 4.40
CA VAL A 198 19.79 13.47 2.97
C VAL A 198 20.11 12.00 2.72
N ASP A 199 20.95 11.40 3.56
CA ASP A 199 21.34 10.00 3.44
C ASP A 199 20.16 9.06 3.68
N ALA A 200 19.32 9.34 4.69
CA ALA A 200 18.09 8.60 4.93
C ALA A 200 17.15 8.69 3.73
N ALA A 201 16.97 9.87 3.14
CA ALA A 201 16.15 10.05 1.93
C ALA A 201 16.69 9.21 0.76
N LYS A 202 18.00 9.30 0.47
CA LYS A 202 18.66 8.53 -0.60
C LYS A 202 18.50 7.02 -0.42
N ILE A 203 18.68 6.51 0.81
CA ILE A 203 18.50 5.10 1.13
C ILE A 203 17.03 4.69 0.92
N ALA A 204 16.08 5.53 1.33
CA ALA A 204 14.65 5.24 1.17
C ALA A 204 14.24 5.13 -0.31
N ILE A 205 14.62 6.09 -1.16
CA ILE A 205 14.25 6.11 -2.59
C ILE A 205 14.98 5.05 -3.43
N THR A 206 16.10 4.53 -2.93
CA THR A 206 16.86 3.43 -3.55
C THR A 206 16.65 2.11 -2.81
N SER A 207 15.66 2.05 -1.91
CA SER A 207 15.43 0.90 -1.06
C SER A 207 15.15 -0.34 -1.92
N PRO A 208 15.74 -1.49 -1.59
CA PRO A 208 15.53 -2.75 -2.32
C PRO A 208 14.11 -3.30 -2.22
N LEU A 209 13.31 -2.73 -1.31
CA LEU A 209 11.89 -3.00 -1.17
C LEU A 209 11.06 -2.37 -2.31
N LEU A 210 11.66 -1.46 -3.07
CA LEU A 210 11.10 -0.89 -4.29
C LEU A 210 11.40 -1.84 -5.45
N ASP A 211 10.40 -2.61 -5.89
CA ASP A 211 10.52 -3.49 -7.06
C ASP A 211 10.76 -2.72 -8.37
N TYR A 212 10.35 -1.44 -8.40
CA TYR A 212 10.57 -0.49 -9.50
C TYR A 212 11.10 0.84 -8.96
N GLN A 213 11.65 1.67 -9.82
CA GLN A 213 11.96 3.05 -9.43
C GLN A 213 10.65 3.79 -9.09
N ILE A 214 10.70 4.68 -8.10
CA ILE A 214 9.56 5.54 -7.75
C ILE A 214 9.27 6.63 -8.81
N THR A 215 10.09 6.69 -9.86
CA THR A 215 9.90 7.55 -11.03
C THR A 215 8.52 7.34 -11.63
N ASN A 216 7.79 8.42 -11.88
CA ASN A 216 6.41 8.43 -12.38
C ASN A 216 5.33 7.93 -11.40
N ALA A 217 5.61 7.91 -10.10
CA ALA A 217 4.52 7.76 -9.13
C ALA A 217 3.54 8.93 -9.28
N GLU A 218 2.24 8.66 -9.20
CA GLU A 218 1.21 9.71 -9.27
C GLU A 218 1.06 10.42 -7.93
N GLY A 219 1.25 9.68 -6.84
CA GLY A 219 1.19 10.19 -5.49
C GLY A 219 2.25 9.55 -4.60
N VAL A 220 2.90 10.38 -3.80
CA VAL A 220 3.93 9.96 -2.84
C VAL A 220 3.63 10.55 -1.47
N ILE A 221 3.65 9.66 -0.47
CA ILE A 221 3.61 10.04 0.93
C ILE A 221 4.99 9.72 1.50
N PHE A 222 5.63 10.67 2.16
CA PHE A 222 6.82 10.36 2.95
C PHE A 222 6.76 10.95 4.36
N ASN A 223 7.42 10.28 5.28
CA ASN A 223 7.52 10.69 6.66
C ASN A 223 8.97 10.71 7.09
N ILE A 224 9.38 11.79 7.74
CA ILE A 224 10.70 11.91 8.35
C ILE A 224 10.55 11.93 9.88
N THR A 225 11.23 11.00 10.54
CA THR A 225 11.25 10.88 12.00
C THR A 225 12.67 11.14 12.50
N GLY A 226 12.81 12.08 13.43
CA GLY A 226 14.09 12.41 14.06
C GLY A 226 13.90 12.88 15.49
N ASN A 227 14.99 13.11 16.20
CA ASN A 227 14.95 13.66 17.55
C ASN A 227 14.66 15.18 17.56
N LYS A 228 14.66 15.80 18.75
CA LYS A 228 14.49 17.26 18.92
C LYS A 228 15.59 18.12 18.25
N SER A 229 16.71 17.54 17.85
CA SER A 229 17.79 18.26 17.17
C SER A 229 17.61 18.28 15.65
N MET A 230 16.63 17.56 15.09
CA MET A 230 16.29 17.64 13.67
C MET A 230 15.81 19.04 13.30
N THR A 231 16.42 19.59 12.27
CA THR A 231 16.22 20.98 11.83
C THR A 231 15.29 21.05 10.62
N LEU A 232 14.70 22.23 10.39
CA LEU A 232 13.93 22.49 9.16
C LEU A 232 14.78 22.33 7.90
N LEU A 233 16.08 22.65 7.97
CA LEU A 233 17.00 22.49 6.84
C LEU A 233 17.15 21.02 6.46
N GLU A 234 17.37 20.14 7.44
CA GLU A 234 17.43 18.69 7.23
C GLU A 234 16.14 18.15 6.59
N VAL A 235 14.97 18.58 7.07
CA VAL A 235 13.67 18.19 6.50
C VAL A 235 13.54 18.67 5.05
N ASN A 236 13.90 19.92 4.76
CA ASN A 236 13.83 20.48 3.41
C ASN A 236 14.76 19.74 2.44
N GLN A 237 16.00 19.44 2.86
CA GLN A 237 16.96 18.70 2.03
C GLN A 237 16.50 17.27 1.75
N ALA A 238 15.90 16.59 2.73
CA ALA A 238 15.32 15.27 2.52
C ALA A 238 14.13 15.32 1.54
N ALA A 239 13.28 16.34 1.65
CA ALA A 239 12.17 16.55 0.73
C ALA A 239 12.64 16.78 -0.70
N GLU A 240 13.66 17.62 -0.91
CA GLU A 240 14.26 17.88 -2.23
C GLU A 240 14.75 16.59 -2.91
N VAL A 241 15.42 15.70 -2.15
CA VAL A 241 15.87 14.40 -2.66
C VAL A 241 14.70 13.52 -3.12
N VAL A 242 13.60 13.51 -2.37
CA VAL A 242 12.40 12.74 -2.75
C VAL A 242 11.72 13.36 -3.98
N HIS A 243 11.57 14.69 -4.02
CA HIS A 243 11.00 15.42 -5.15
C HIS A 243 11.78 15.14 -6.45
N GLU A 244 13.11 15.23 -6.42
CA GLU A 244 13.96 14.97 -7.59
C GLU A 244 13.83 13.52 -8.10
N ALA A 245 13.61 12.56 -7.22
CA ALA A 245 13.53 11.15 -7.58
C ALA A 245 12.20 10.75 -8.23
N VAL A 246 11.11 11.44 -7.89
CA VAL A 246 9.76 11.09 -8.33
C VAL A 246 9.39 11.79 -9.64
N GLY A 247 9.74 13.08 -9.77
CA GLY A 247 9.37 13.96 -10.89
C GLY A 247 8.35 15.04 -10.51
N GLU A 248 8.19 16.06 -11.37
CA GLU A 248 7.37 17.26 -11.10
C GLU A 248 5.85 17.02 -11.10
N ASP A 249 5.38 15.93 -11.72
CA ASP A 249 3.95 15.66 -11.91
C ASP A 249 3.29 14.93 -10.73
N ALA A 250 4.07 14.48 -9.75
CA ALA A 250 3.57 13.71 -8.62
C ALA A 250 3.03 14.60 -7.50
N GLU A 251 1.88 14.21 -6.95
CA GLU A 251 1.38 14.82 -5.73
C GLU A 251 2.16 14.30 -4.52
N ILE A 252 2.75 15.20 -3.73
CA ILE A 252 3.67 14.83 -2.64
C ILE A 252 3.13 15.34 -1.32
N PHE A 253 2.90 14.41 -0.40
CA PHE A 253 2.52 14.67 0.98
C PHE A 253 3.66 14.29 1.91
N PHE A 254 4.00 15.18 2.84
CA PHE A 254 5.10 14.92 3.77
C PHE A 254 4.76 15.21 5.22
N GLY A 255 5.15 14.28 6.09
CA GLY A 255 5.05 14.38 7.53
C GLY A 255 6.42 14.52 8.18
N ALA A 256 6.49 15.24 9.30
CA ALA A 256 7.70 15.33 10.12
C ALA A 256 7.38 15.05 11.59
N ILE A 257 7.97 14.00 12.16
CA ILE A 257 7.71 13.52 13.51
C ILE A 257 8.94 13.68 14.38
N ILE A 258 8.73 14.14 15.62
CA ILE A 258 9.77 14.16 16.65
C ILE A 258 9.63 12.95 17.56
N ASP A 259 10.68 12.12 17.60
CA ASP A 259 10.82 11.00 18.53
C ASP A 259 12.04 11.20 19.43
N GLU A 260 11.81 11.39 20.73
CA GLU A 260 12.87 11.57 21.73
C GLU A 260 13.77 10.33 21.88
N ASN A 261 13.31 9.16 21.45
CA ASN A 261 14.07 7.91 21.54
C ASN A 261 14.93 7.64 20.30
N ALA A 262 14.85 8.48 19.26
CA ALA A 262 15.59 8.28 18.00
C ALA A 262 17.12 8.44 18.14
N GLY A 263 17.61 8.94 19.28
CA GLY A 263 19.05 9.19 19.44
C GLY A 263 19.53 10.22 18.42
N ASP A 264 20.58 9.92 17.66
CA ASP A 264 21.06 10.75 16.54
C ASP A 264 20.55 10.28 15.16
N GLU A 265 19.71 9.25 15.12
CA GLU A 265 19.18 8.70 13.88
C GLU A 265 18.04 9.57 13.32
N VAL A 266 18.04 9.72 12.00
CA VAL A 266 16.88 10.15 11.22
C VAL A 266 16.42 8.97 10.37
N SER A 267 15.13 8.67 10.43
CA SER A 267 14.48 7.67 9.58
C SER A 267 13.52 8.35 8.62
N LEU A 268 13.56 7.94 7.35
CA LEU A 268 12.61 8.36 6.34
C LEU A 268 11.89 7.14 5.77
N THR A 269 10.56 7.17 5.78
CA THR A 269 9.74 6.18 5.07
C THR A 269 9.05 6.87 3.90
N VAL A 270 9.10 6.27 2.72
CA VAL A 270 8.41 6.74 1.51
C VAL A 270 7.46 5.66 1.02
N VAL A 271 6.24 6.05 0.66
CA VAL A 271 5.24 5.21 0.01
C VAL A 271 4.83 5.88 -1.27
N ALA A 272 5.01 5.18 -2.39
CA ALA A 272 4.77 5.69 -3.72
C ALA A 272 3.69 4.85 -4.40
N THR A 273 2.71 5.52 -5.00
CA THR A 273 1.49 4.96 -5.57
C THR A 273 1.34 5.34 -7.04
N GLY A 274 0.46 4.66 -7.80
CA GLY A 274 0.24 4.98 -9.22
C GLY A 274 1.38 4.59 -10.16
N ILE A 275 2.33 3.77 -9.70
CA ILE A 275 3.53 3.37 -10.48
C ILE A 275 3.19 2.37 -11.60
N GLU A 276 2.07 1.66 -11.49
CA GLU A 276 1.65 0.64 -12.46
C GLU A 276 0.72 1.14 -13.60
N LYS A 277 0.92 2.36 -14.11
CA LYS A 277 0.39 2.67 -15.46
C LYS A 277 1.32 2.07 -16.51
N LYS A 278 0.92 0.91 -17.05
CA LYS A 278 1.59 0.29 -18.20
C LYS A 278 1.75 1.31 -19.35
N PRO A 279 2.87 1.28 -20.08
CA PRO A 279 2.95 1.91 -21.40
C PRO A 279 1.97 1.17 -22.33
N GLY A 280 0.90 1.83 -22.76
CA GLY A 280 -0.05 1.28 -23.74
C GLY A 280 -1.48 1.80 -23.70
N GLU A 281 -1.91 2.50 -22.64
CA GLU A 281 -3.27 3.07 -22.54
C GLU A 281 -3.25 4.60 -22.64
N GLY A 282 -2.71 5.10 -23.75
CA GLY A 282 -3.13 6.38 -24.32
C GLY A 282 -4.29 6.17 -25.31
N PRO A 283 -5.03 7.22 -25.71
CA PRO A 283 -6.27 7.10 -26.50
C PRO A 283 -6.08 6.66 -27.97
N GLU A 284 -5.02 5.91 -28.30
CA GLU A 284 -4.70 5.52 -29.68
C GLU A 284 -5.30 4.20 -30.17
N SER A 285 -6.01 3.43 -29.32
CA SER A 285 -6.66 2.17 -29.78
C SER A 285 -7.93 2.37 -30.62
N ALA A 286 -8.43 3.60 -30.76
CA ALA A 286 -9.59 3.90 -31.60
C ALA A 286 -9.24 4.07 -33.10
N THR A 287 -7.98 4.27 -33.45
CA THR A 287 -7.59 4.64 -34.84
C THR A 287 -7.22 3.41 -35.69
N GLU A 288 -6.95 2.26 -35.08
CA GLU A 288 -6.51 1.07 -35.80
C GLU A 288 -7.68 0.18 -36.28
N MET A 289 -8.82 0.21 -35.59
CA MET A 289 -10.04 -0.51 -36.02
C MET A 289 -10.70 0.07 -37.28
N GLN A 290 -10.43 1.33 -37.66
CA GLN A 290 -10.95 1.92 -38.91
C GLN A 290 -10.06 1.65 -40.15
N ARG A 291 -8.80 1.23 -39.96
CA ARG A 291 -7.88 0.90 -41.06
C ARG A 291 -8.05 -0.53 -41.58
N GLU A 292 -8.59 -1.44 -40.78
CA GLU A 292 -8.85 -2.81 -41.23
C GLU A 292 -10.20 -2.97 -41.94
N SER A 293 -11.20 -2.16 -41.61
CA SER A 293 -12.51 -2.14 -42.32
C SER A 293 -12.44 -1.56 -43.75
N SER A 294 -11.35 -0.87 -44.09
CA SER A 294 -11.14 -0.28 -45.42
C SER A 294 -10.24 -1.13 -46.34
N LYS A 295 -9.65 -2.22 -45.85
CA LYS A 295 -8.85 -3.17 -46.66
C LYS A 295 -9.64 -4.39 -47.15
N THR A 296 -10.75 -4.73 -46.51
CA THR A 296 -11.60 -5.87 -46.90
C THR A 296 -12.64 -5.54 -47.97
N SER A 297 -12.79 -4.26 -48.36
CA SER A 297 -13.74 -3.86 -49.42
C SER A 297 -13.16 -3.79 -50.84
N ASN A 298 -11.88 -4.17 -51.05
CA ASN A 298 -11.21 -4.01 -52.36
C ASN A 298 -10.76 -5.32 -53.04
N PHE A 299 -11.17 -6.48 -52.52
CA PHE A 299 -11.01 -7.78 -53.18
C PHE A 299 -12.38 -8.30 -53.65
N GLY A 300 -12.93 -7.65 -54.67
CA GLY A 300 -14.25 -8.01 -55.18
C GLY A 300 -14.64 -7.30 -56.48
N ALA A 301 -13.70 -6.98 -57.37
CA ALA A 301 -13.99 -6.61 -58.74
C ALA A 301 -12.70 -6.64 -59.58
N THR A 302 -12.47 -7.73 -60.31
CA THR A 302 -11.85 -7.79 -61.67
C THR A 302 -11.52 -9.24 -62.00
N GLY A 303 -12.05 -9.74 -63.13
CA GLY A 303 -11.57 -10.94 -63.82
C GLY A 303 -12.51 -12.12 -63.77
#